data_AF-A0A5K0VD11-F1
#
_entry.id   AF-A0A5K0VD11-F1
#
_cell.length_a   1.000
_cell.length_b   1.000
_cell.length_c   1.000
_cell.angle_alpha   90.00
_cell.angle_beta   90.00
_cell.angle_gamma   90.00
#
_symmetry.space_group_name_H-M   'P 1'
#
loop_
_entity.id
_entity.type
_entity.pdbx_description
1 polymer ?
#
loop_
_entity_poly.entity_id
_entity_poly.type
_entity_poly.pdbx_seq_one_letter_code
_entity_poly.pdbx_strand_id
1 'polypeptide(L)' 'MGSVGQRAKRALMICGDYMEDYEAMVPFQVLQAVGVRVDAVSPNKKTGQKCVTAVHEYMGYE' A
#
# COMPACT_ATOMS: atom_id res chain seq x y z
N MET A 1 28.53 23.59 -2.75
CA MET A 1 27.38 22.86 -3.32
C MET A 1 26.87 21.88 -2.27
N GLY A 2 26.03 22.36 -1.34
CA GLY A 2 25.38 21.47 -0.38
C GLY A 2 24.22 20.78 -1.10
N SER A 3 24.30 19.47 -1.31
CA SER A 3 23.12 18.72 -1.70
C SER A 3 22.15 18.80 -0.53
N VAL A 4 21.02 19.48 -0.71
CA VAL A 4 19.84 19.20 0.10
C VAL A 4 19.43 17.78 -0.28
N GLY A 5 20.02 16.78 0.37
CA GLY A 5 19.67 15.38 0.18
C GLY A 5 18.22 15.23 0.59
N GLN A 6 17.33 15.03 -0.39
CA GLN A 6 15.94 14.76 -0.12
C GLN A 6 15.84 13.57 0.84
N ARG A 7 15.27 13.80 2.03
CA ARG A 7 15.05 12.73 3.02
C ARG A 7 14.17 11.65 2.38
N ALA A 8 14.62 10.39 2.44
CA ALA A 8 13.85 9.24 1.97
C ALA A 8 12.42 9.28 2.57
N LYS A 9 11.42 9.35 1.68
CA LYS A 9 10.01 9.46 2.07
C LYS A 9 9.54 8.14 2.68
N ARG A 10 8.57 8.23 3.60
CA ARG A 10 7.97 7.07 4.27
C ARG A 10 6.46 7.19 4.25
N ALA A 11 5.76 6.06 4.08
CA ALA A 11 4.32 5.95 4.12
C ALA A 11 3.90 4.78 5.02
N LEU A 12 2.79 4.95 5.76
CA LEU A 12 2.14 3.90 6.51
C LEU A 12 0.80 3.61 5.83
N MET A 13 0.59 2.38 5.37
CA MET A 13 -0.68 1.93 4.83
C MET A 13 -1.44 1.15 5.90
N ILE A 14 -2.65 1.61 6.21
CA ILE A 14 -3.57 0.92 7.11
C ILE A 14 -4.37 -0.06 6.25
N CYS A 15 -4.12 -1.34 6.47
CA CYS A 15 -4.75 -2.44 5.75
C CYS A 15 -5.74 -3.17 6.66
N GLY A 16 -6.62 -3.96 6.05
CA GLY A 16 -7.56 -4.82 6.73
C GLY A 16 -7.97 -5.99 5.84
N ASP A 17 -8.66 -6.96 6.42
CA ASP A 17 -9.30 -8.02 5.61
C ASP A 17 -10.44 -7.43 4.78
N TYR A 18 -10.54 -7.90 3.54
CA TYR A 18 -11.49 -7.47 2.52
C TYR A 18 -11.35 -6.00 2.07
N MET A 19 -10.15 -5.42 2.19
CA MET A 19 -9.83 -4.17 1.47
C MET A 19 -9.86 -4.42 -0.04
N GLU A 20 -10.21 -3.39 -0.82
CA GLU A 20 -10.23 -3.50 -2.27
C GLU A 20 -8.82 -3.77 -2.82
N ASP A 21 -8.69 -4.76 -3.71
CA ASP A 21 -7.41 -5.31 -4.16
C ASP A 21 -6.54 -4.28 -4.89
N TYR A 22 -7.13 -3.51 -5.81
CA TYR A 22 -6.41 -2.47 -6.55
C TYR A 22 -6.10 -1.26 -5.68
N GLU A 23 -7.02 -0.83 -4.82
CA GLU A 23 -6.79 0.29 -3.89
C GLU A 23 -5.66 0.00 -2.90
N ALA A 24 -5.44 -1.27 -2.55
CA ALA A 24 -4.33 -1.66 -1.71
C ALA A 24 -3.03 -1.89 -2.50
N MET A 25 -3.08 -2.71 -3.54
CA MET A 25 -1.87 -3.20 -4.20
C MET A 25 -1.22 -2.15 -5.11
N VAL A 26 -2.02 -1.35 -5.84
CA VAL A 26 -1.47 -0.35 -6.77
C VAL A 26 -0.70 0.74 -6.02
N PRO A 27 -1.23 1.39 -4.96
CA PRO A 27 -0.47 2.39 -4.22
C PRO A 27 0.75 1.80 -3.51
N PHE A 28 0.62 0.60 -2.91
CA PHE A 28 1.72 -0.07 -2.22
C PHE A 28 2.92 -0.29 -3.15
N GLN A 29 2.67 -0.75 -4.38
CA GLN A 29 3.70 -1.01 -5.38
C GLN A 29 4.27 0.29 -5.98
N VAL A 30 3.41 1.24 -6.37
CA VAL A 30 3.86 2.51 -6.99
C VAL A 30 4.75 3.30 -6.04
N LEU A 31 4.36 3.40 -4.76
CA LEU A 31 5.14 4.12 -3.76
C LEU A 31 6.54 3.48 -3.57
N GLN A 32 6.61 2.15 -3.53
CA GLN A 32 7.90 1.45 -3.47
C GLN A 32 8.73 1.65 -4.73
N ALA A 33 8.11 1.57 -5.91
CA ALA A 33 8.79 1.73 -7.19
C ALA A 33 9.46 3.12 -7.33
N VAL A 34 8.86 4.17 -6.74
CA VAL A 34 9.43 5.53 -6.74
C VAL A 34 10.32 5.82 -5.52
N GLY A 35 10.71 4.79 -4.75
CA GLY A 35 11.68 4.91 -3.66
C GLY A 35 11.11 5.35 -2.31
N VAL A 36 9.79 5.27 -2.10
CA VAL A 36 9.16 5.49 -0.79
C VAL A 36 9.23 4.20 0.02
N ARG A 37 9.69 4.28 1.28
CA ARG A 37 9.56 3.16 2.22
C ARG A 37 8.11 3.06 2.68
N VAL A 38 7.44 1.95 2.36
CA VAL A 38 6.05 1.72 2.75
C VAL A 38 6.00 0.62 3.82
N ASP A 39 5.36 0.92 4.95
CA ASP A 39 5.03 -0.07 5.98
C ASP A 39 3.51 -0.33 5.92
N ALA A 40 3.08 -1.58 5.74
CA ALA A 40 1.68 -1.97 5.74
C ALA A 40 1.33 -2.65 7.07
N VAL A 41 0.26 -2.20 7.73
CA VAL A 41 -0.15 -2.69 9.06
C VAL A 41 -1.64 -2.99 9.10
N SER A 42 -2.03 -3.99 9.89
CA SER A 42 -3.42 -4.33 10.16
C SER A 42 -3.59 -4.63 11.65
N PRO A 43 -4.70 -4.23 12.29
CA PRO A 43 -5.00 -4.63 13.65
C PRO A 43 -4.87 -6.14 13.83
N ASN A 44 -4.31 -6.57 14.97
CA ASN A 44 -4.14 -7.97 15.35
C ASN A 44 -3.27 -8.81 14.39
N LYS A 45 -2.54 -8.19 13.46
CA LYS A 45 -1.61 -8.87 12.56
C LYS A 45 -0.17 -8.45 12.80
N LYS A 46 0.74 -9.41 12.67
CA LYS A 46 2.19 -9.29 12.75
C LYS A 46 2.80 -9.44 11.37
N THR A 47 4.06 -9.03 11.23
CA THR A 47 4.86 -9.23 10.01
C THR A 47 4.77 -10.67 9.51
N GLY A 48 4.49 -10.84 8.21
CA GLY A 48 4.32 -12.14 7.57
C GLY A 48 2.89 -12.69 7.57
N GLN A 49 1.99 -12.15 8.40
CA GLN A 49 0.56 -12.45 8.31
C GLN A 49 -0.06 -11.66 7.16
N LYS A 50 -1.02 -12.28 6.45
CA LYS A 50 -1.64 -11.72 5.24
C LYS A 50 -3.01 -11.12 5.52
N CYS A 51 -3.37 -10.09 4.76
CA CYS A 51 -4.75 -9.61 4.62
C CYS A 51 -5.36 -10.25 3.38
N VAL A 52 -6.58 -10.75 3.52
CA VAL A 52 -7.37 -11.16 2.35
C VAL A 52 -7.87 -9.89 1.67
N THR A 53 -7.82 -9.81 0.34
CA THR A 53 -8.35 -8.68 -0.44
C THR A 53 -9.69 -9.04 -1.09
N ALA A 54 -10.45 -8.02 -1.46
CA ALA A 54 -11.69 -8.14 -2.23
C ALA A 54 -11.48 -7.49 -3.60
N VAL A 55 -11.84 -8.19 -4.68
CA VAL A 55 -11.84 -7.59 -6.03
C VAL A 55 -13.20 -6.93 -6.24
N HIS A 56 -13.23 -5.61 -6.40
CA HIS A 56 -14.46 -4.88 -6.74
C HIS A 56 -14.49 -4.63 -8.25
N GLU A 57 -15.04 -5.58 -8.99
CA GLU A 57 -15.18 -5.46 -10.44
C GLU A 57 -16.43 -4.66 -10.81
N TYR A 58 -16.24 -3.58 -11.56
CA TYR A 58 -17.35 -2.88 -12.20
C TYR A 58 -17.56 -3.46 -13.61
N MET A 59 -18.65 -4.21 -13.81
CA MET A 59 -18.91 -4.92 -15.07
C MET A 59 -19.38 -4.03 -16.24
N GLY A 60 -19.56 -2.72 -16.04
CA GLY A 60 -19.84 -1.78 -17.13
C GLY A 60 -21.18 -1.96 -17.85
N TYR A 61 -22.19 -2.54 -17.20
CA TYR A 61 -23.53 -2.73 -17.77
C TYR A 61 -24.53 -1.60 -17.47
N GLU A 62 -24.05 -0.39 -17.15
CA GLU A 62 -24.90 0.81 -17.03
C GLU A 62 -24.72 1.75 -18.23
#